data_AF-C6M898-F1
#
_entry.id   AF-C6M898-F1
#
_cell.length_a   1.000
_cell.length_b   1.000
_cell.length_c   1.000
_cell.angle_alpha   90.00
_cell.angle_beta   90.00
_cell.angle_gamma   90.00
#
_symmetry.space_group_name_H-M   'P 1'
#
loop_
_entity.id
_entity.type
_entity.pdbx_description
1 polymer ?
#
loop_
_entity_poly.entity_id
_entity_poly.type
_entity_poly.pdbx_seq_one_letter_code
_entity_poly.pdbx_strand_id
1 'polypeptide(L)'
;YRRLSLVSAQVGNRLIAPMVYQDTMTGVFFEAWFQQCLLPALTQKSVIILDNARFHRMGVLREMAEKLGHKVLPLAPYSPELNPIEKVWANIKRYLRTILSDYARFDDALLSYFKFN
;
A
#
# COMPACT_ATOMS: atom_id res chain seq x y z
N TYR A 1 -9.02 -20.24 8.55
CA TYR A 1 -8.32 -18.99 8.93
C TYR A 1 -8.66 -17.92 7.89
N ARG A 2 -9.21 -16.77 8.30
CA ARG A 2 -9.55 -15.68 7.37
C ARG A 2 -8.35 -14.73 7.30
N ARG A 3 -7.77 -14.54 6.11
CA ARG A 3 -6.69 -13.57 5.86
C ARG A 3 -7.31 -12.30 5.28
N LEU A 4 -6.97 -11.16 5.88
CA LEU A 4 -7.26 -9.84 5.34
C LEU A 4 -5.95 -9.22 4.85
N SER A 5 -5.99 -8.63 3.66
CA SER A 5 -4.85 -7.98 3.03
C SER A 5 -5.11 -6.47 2.95
N LEU A 6 -4.04 -5.68 3.04
CA LEU A 6 -4.06 -4.22 2.95
C LEU A 6 -3.00 -3.80 1.94
N VAL A 7 -3.38 -2.95 1.00
CA VAL A 7 -2.47 -2.24 0.11
C VAL A 7 -2.67 -0.74 0.28
N SER A 8 -1.58 0.02 0.30
CA SER A 8 -1.59 1.49 0.41
C SER A 8 -0.25 2.01 -0.07
N ALA A 9 -0.18 3.29 -0.41
CA ALA A 9 1.09 4.00 -0.54
C ALA A 9 1.26 5.02 0.59
N GLN A 10 2.45 5.58 0.70
CA GLN A 10 2.79 6.62 1.68
C GLN A 10 3.42 7.83 1.00
N VAL A 11 3.01 9.02 1.42
CA VAL A 11 3.63 10.31 1.07
C VAL A 11 3.95 11.04 2.35
N GLY A 12 5.24 11.29 2.62
CA GLY A 12 5.67 11.82 3.92
C GLY A 12 5.25 10.88 5.06
N ASN A 13 4.49 11.37 6.03
CA ASN A 13 3.94 10.56 7.13
C ASN A 13 2.48 10.13 6.91
N ARG A 14 1.91 10.36 5.72
CA ARG A 14 0.50 10.10 5.43
C ARG A 14 0.33 8.87 4.54
N LEU A 15 -0.56 7.96 4.93
CA LEU A 15 -1.03 6.88 4.07
C LEU A 15 -2.04 7.41 3.05
N ILE A 16 -1.93 6.95 1.81
CA ILE A 16 -2.83 7.28 0.70
C ILE A 16 -3.26 6.01 -0.03
N ALA A 17 -4.42 6.11 -0.70
CA ALA A 17 -5.04 5.01 -1.43
C ALA A 17 -5.11 3.67 -0.64
N PRO A 18 -5.48 3.66 0.66
CA PRO A 18 -5.61 2.42 1.40
C PRO A 18 -6.78 1.59 0.84
N MET A 19 -6.54 0.30 0.61
CA MET A 19 -7.56 -0.64 0.20
C MET A 19 -7.39 -1.95 0.95
N VAL A 20 -8.47 -2.37 1.60
CA VAL A 20 -8.59 -3.63 2.31
C VAL A 20 -9.29 -4.62 1.40
N TYR A 21 -8.73 -5.83 1.27
CA TYR A 21 -9.31 -6.87 0.43
C TYR A 21 -9.08 -8.26 1.05
N GLN A 22 -9.90 -9.20 0.61
CA GLN A 22 -9.70 -10.63 0.86
C GLN A 22 -9.07 -11.19 -0.42
N ASP A 23 -8.17 -12.17 -0.28
CA ASP A 23 -7.34 -12.78 -1.34
C ASP A 23 -5.88 -12.31 -1.43
N THR A 24 -5.14 -12.94 -2.33
CA THR A 24 -3.71 -12.71 -2.61
C THR A 24 -3.55 -11.61 -3.65
N MET A 25 -2.58 -10.72 -3.47
CA MET A 25 -2.27 -9.71 -4.49
C MET A 25 -1.76 -10.37 -5.77
N THR A 26 -2.39 -10.06 -6.90
CA THR A 26 -1.94 -10.45 -8.24
C THR A 26 -1.43 -9.22 -8.99
N GLY A 27 -0.68 -9.42 -10.08
CA GLY A 27 -0.22 -8.30 -10.91
C GLY A 27 -1.37 -7.48 -11.50
N VAL A 28 -2.42 -8.15 -12.01
CA VAL A 28 -3.60 -7.49 -12.56
C VAL A 28 -4.35 -6.71 -11.49
N PHE A 29 -4.50 -7.27 -10.29
CA PHE A 29 -5.18 -6.56 -9.22
C PHE A 29 -4.36 -5.37 -8.72
N PHE A 30 -3.04 -5.53 -8.61
CA PHE A 30 -2.15 -4.43 -8.25
C PHE A 30 -2.22 -3.30 -9.26
N GLU A 31 -2.24 -3.60 -10.56
CA GLU A 31 -2.39 -2.60 -11.62
C GLU A 31 -3.73 -1.87 -11.56
N ALA A 32 -4.83 -2.59 -11.32
CA ALA A 32 -6.14 -1.98 -11.14
C ALA A 32 -6.14 -1.01 -9.94
N TRP A 33 -5.59 -1.43 -8.79
CA TRP A 33 -5.44 -0.54 -7.63
C TRP A 33 -4.50 0.65 -7.94
N PHE A 34 -3.39 0.41 -8.63
CA PHE A 34 -2.43 1.44 -8.99
C PHE A 34 -3.10 2.52 -9.85
N GLN A 35 -3.84 2.11 -10.89
CA GLN A 35 -4.52 3.02 -11.81
C GLN A 35 -5.74 3.71 -11.20
N GLN A 36 -6.58 2.97 -10.47
CA GLN A 36 -7.89 3.44 -10.04
C GLN A 36 -7.87 4.09 -8.65
N CYS A 37 -6.87 3.76 -7.82
CA CYS A 37 -6.79 4.26 -6.45
C CYS A 37 -5.52 5.10 -6.23
N LEU A 38 -4.34 4.59 -6.58
CA LEU A 38 -3.08 5.28 -6.27
C LEU A 38 -2.89 6.53 -7.13
N LEU A 39 -2.91 6.40 -8.46
CA LEU A 39 -2.65 7.53 -9.36
C LEU A 39 -3.60 8.71 -9.13
N PRO A 40 -4.93 8.51 -8.95
CA PRO A 40 -5.85 9.62 -8.66
C PRO A 40 -5.63 10.26 -7.29
N ALA A 41 -5.01 9.55 -6.34
CA ALA A 41 -4.71 10.09 -5.01
C ALA A 41 -3.45 10.98 -4.99
N LEU A 42 -2.65 11.01 -6.06
CA LEU A 42 -1.47 11.85 -6.16
C LEU A 42 -1.87 13.25 -6.66
N THR A 43 -1.66 14.27 -5.81
CA THR A 43 -2.02 15.66 -6.12
C THR A 43 -0.96 16.41 -6.95
N GLN A 44 0.23 15.82 -7.10
CA GLN A 44 1.36 16.40 -7.83
C GLN A 44 2.18 15.31 -8.51
N LYS A 45 2.91 15.70 -9.57
CA LYS A 45 3.88 14.83 -10.24
C LYS A 45 4.87 14.30 -9.22
N SER A 46 5.03 12.99 -9.20
CA SER A 46 5.66 12.26 -8.10
C SER A 46 6.51 11.11 -8.62
N VAL A 47 7.49 10.73 -7.84
CA VAL A 47 8.29 9.51 -8.03
C VAL A 47 7.70 8.45 -7.12
N ILE A 48 7.15 7.39 -7.70
CA ILE A 48 6.55 6.26 -7.00
C ILE A 48 7.63 5.20 -6.82
N ILE A 49 7.97 4.95 -5.56
CA ILE A 49 8.97 3.96 -5.19
C ILE A 49 8.25 2.65 -4.87
N LEU A 50 8.68 1.55 -5.49
CA LEU A 50 8.12 0.22 -5.29
C LEU A 50 9.23 -0.78 -4.96
N ASP A 51 8.94 -1.78 -4.13
CA ASP A 51 9.85 -2.91 -3.95
C ASP A 51 9.84 -3.84 -5.18
N ASN A 52 10.63 -4.91 -5.12
CA ASN A 52 10.76 -5.88 -6.21
C ASN A 52 9.76 -7.05 -6.11
N ALA A 53 8.58 -6.84 -5.54
CA ALA A 53 7.55 -7.87 -5.50
C ALA A 53 7.20 -8.35 -6.92
N ARG A 54 7.05 -9.68 -7.10
CA ARG A 54 6.82 -10.30 -8.42
C ARG A 54 5.59 -9.76 -9.15
N PHE A 55 4.59 -9.27 -8.42
CA PHE A 55 3.37 -8.71 -9.00
C PHE A 55 3.54 -7.25 -9.45
N HIS A 56 4.63 -6.57 -9.10
CA HIS A 56 4.95 -5.24 -9.61
C HIS A 56 5.50 -5.33 -11.05
N ARG A 57 4.59 -5.45 -12.03
CA ARG A 57 4.95 -5.50 -13.45
C ARG A 57 5.43 -4.12 -13.94
N MET A 58 6.70 -3.83 -13.70
CA MET A 58 7.34 -2.50 -13.90
C MET A 58 7.02 -1.84 -15.24
N GLY A 59 6.99 -2.60 -16.35
CA GLY A 59 6.68 -2.06 -17.67
C GLY A 59 5.29 -1.41 -17.73
N VAL A 60 4.28 -2.14 -17.25
CA VAL A 60 2.87 -1.67 -17.23
C VAL A 60 2.72 -0.49 -16.27
N LEU A 61 3.33 -0.58 -15.08
CA LEU A 61 3.26 0.47 -14.07
C LEU A 61 3.92 1.78 -14.53
N ARG A 62 5.08 1.70 -15.19
CA ARG A 62 5.76 2.86 -15.77
C ARG A 62 4.92 3.53 -16.84
N GLU A 63 4.36 2.75 -17.78
CA GLU A 63 3.51 3.28 -18.84
C GLU A 63 2.30 4.04 -18.28
N MET A 64 1.61 3.47 -17.28
CA MET A 64 0.46 4.12 -16.64
C MET A 64 0.85 5.40 -15.89
N ALA A 65 1.98 5.38 -15.17
CA ALA A 65 2.47 6.52 -14.41
C ALA A 65 2.96 7.67 -15.31
N GLU A 66 3.71 7.35 -16.37
CA GLU A 66 4.29 8.32 -17.30
C GLU A 66 3.23 9.10 -18.08
N LYS A 67 2.11 8.45 -18.44
CA LYS A 67 0.94 9.10 -19.06
C LYS A 67 0.40 10.27 -18.24
N LEU A 68 0.57 10.22 -16.91
CA LEU A 68 0.14 11.27 -15.98
C LEU A 68 1.31 12.14 -15.47
N GLY A 69 2.52 11.94 -16.00
CA GLY A 69 3.73 12.68 -15.62
C GLY A 69 4.38 12.23 -14.31
N HIS A 70 4.04 11.04 -13.80
CA HIS A 70 4.74 10.40 -12.68
C HIS A 70 5.86 9.49 -13.19
N LYS A 71 6.78 9.11 -12.29
CA LYS A 71 7.84 8.13 -12.58
C LYS A 71 7.73 6.96 -11.61
N VAL A 72 8.07 5.76 -12.05
CA VAL A 72 8.16 4.58 -11.17
C VAL A 72 9.61 4.13 -11.05
N LEU A 73 10.11 4.07 -9.81
CA LEU A 73 11.44 3.61 -9.48
C LEU A 73 11.38 2.35 -8.60
N PRO A 74 11.96 1.22 -9.03
CA PRO A 74 12.12 0.07 -8.15
C PRO A 74 13.24 0.32 -7.13
N LEU A 75 13.08 -0.20 -5.91
CA LEU A 75 14.14 -0.24 -4.91
C LEU A 75 15.24 -1.23 -5.31
N ALA A 76 16.43 -1.00 -4.76
CA ALA A 76 17.50 -1.98 -4.82
C ALA A 76 17.02 -3.32 -4.21
N PRO A 77 17.43 -4.48 -4.78
CA PRO A 77 17.12 -5.78 -4.20
C PRO A 77 17.56 -5.87 -2.74
N TYR A 78 16.71 -6.47 -1.90
CA TYR A 78 16.98 -6.74 -0.48
C TYR A 78 17.22 -5.50 0.40
N SER A 79 16.66 -4.34 0.03
CA SER A 79 16.75 -3.10 0.82
C SER A 79 15.41 -2.66 1.44
N PRO A 80 14.77 -3.46 2.31
CA PRO A 80 13.52 -3.08 2.96
C PRO A 80 13.67 -1.84 3.87
N GLU A 81 14.87 -1.56 4.39
CA GLU A 81 15.20 -0.36 5.16
C GLU A 81 15.02 0.93 4.35
N LEU A 82 15.06 0.85 3.02
CA LEU A 82 14.82 1.96 2.12
C LEU A 82 13.35 2.14 1.77
N ASN A 83 12.45 1.34 2.34
CA ASN A 83 11.01 1.44 2.15
C ASN A 83 10.32 2.00 3.41
N PRO A 84 10.07 3.33 3.50
CA PRO A 84 9.54 3.97 4.71
C PRO A 84 8.22 3.39 5.21
N ILE A 85 7.42 2.81 4.30
CA ILE A 85 6.10 2.24 4.62
C ILE A 85 6.19 0.99 5.48
N GLU A 86 7.34 0.31 5.52
CA GLU A 86 7.55 -0.84 6.42
C GLU A 86 7.39 -0.45 7.90
N LYS A 87 7.83 0.76 8.26
CA LYS A 87 7.63 1.29 9.62
C LYS A 87 6.15 1.53 9.90
N VAL A 88 5.38 1.99 8.91
CA VAL A 88 3.93 2.18 9.03
C VAL A 88 3.24 0.83 9.22
N TRP A 89 3.64 -0.20 8.45
CA TRP A 89 3.13 -1.56 8.64
C TRP A 89 3.45 -2.14 10.01
N ALA A 90 4.65 -1.90 10.53
CA ALA A 90 5.03 -2.31 11.88
C ALA A 90 4.15 -1.63 12.95
N ASN A 91 3.87 -0.34 12.79
CA ASN A 91 3.01 0.43 13.69
C ASN A 91 1.55 -0.06 13.67
N ILE A 92 0.97 -0.27 12.48
CA ILE A 92 -0.38 -0.84 12.34
C ILE A 92 -0.45 -2.21 13.02
N LYS A 93 0.51 -3.10 12.73
CA LYS A 93 0.57 -4.43 13.35
C LYS A 93 0.70 -4.34 14.87
N ARG A 94 1.46 -3.38 15.40
CA ARG A 94 1.60 -3.15 16.85
C ARG A 94 0.30 -2.69 17.48
N TYR A 95 -0.36 -1.70 16.88
CA TYR A 95 -1.65 -1.20 17.35
C TYR A 95 -2.73 -2.29 17.34
N LEU A 96 -2.83 -3.05 16.25
CA LEU A 96 -3.82 -4.13 16.15
C LEU A 96 -3.64 -5.17 17.26
N ARG A 97 -2.40 -5.53 17.61
CA ARG A 97 -2.14 -6.47 18.72
C ARG A 97 -2.67 -5.99 20.07
N THR A 98 -2.82 -4.68 20.30
CA THR A 98 -3.29 -4.16 21.59
C THR A 98 -4.81 -4.08 21.68
N ILE A 99 -5.52 -4.00 20.56
CA ILE A 99 -6.98 -3.78 20.54
C ILE A 99 -7.76 -4.98 19.99
N LEU A 100 -7.09 -6.02 19.47
CA LEU A 100 -7.78 -7.09 18.74
C LEU A 100 -8.82 -7.84 19.58
N SER A 101 -8.61 -7.93 20.90
CA SER A 101 -9.57 -8.52 21.85
C SER A 101 -10.87 -7.72 21.98
N ASP A 102 -10.84 -6.45 21.63
CA ASP A 102 -11.92 -5.50 21.89
C ASP A 102 -12.91 -5.44 20.71
N TYR A 103 -12.57 -6.08 19.60
CA TYR A 103 -13.38 -6.09 18.38
C TYR A 103 -13.80 -7.52 18.01
N ALA A 104 -15.08 -7.68 17.69
CA ALA A 104 -15.61 -8.96 17.19
C ALA A 104 -15.04 -9.33 15.81
N ARG A 105 -14.62 -8.34 15.01
CA ARG A 105 -14.08 -8.55 13.67
C ARG A 105 -12.78 -7.77 13.43
N PHE A 106 -11.87 -8.41 12.71
CA PHE A 106 -10.56 -7.84 12.39
C PHE A 106 -10.67 -6.60 11.48
N ASP A 107 -11.64 -6.56 10.57
CA ASP A 107 -11.91 -5.40 9.71
C ASP A 107 -12.32 -4.16 10.53
N ASP A 108 -13.13 -4.32 11.57
CA ASP A 108 -13.51 -3.22 12.45
C ASP A 108 -12.31 -2.67 13.24
N ALA A 109 -11.47 -3.58 13.76
CA ALA A 109 -10.22 -3.21 14.43
C ALA A 109 -9.27 -2.45 13.48
N LEU A 110 -9.13 -2.91 12.23
CA LEU A 110 -8.30 -2.25 11.23
C LEU A 110 -8.83 -0.86 10.86
N LEU A 111 -10.15 -0.73 10.66
CA LEU A 111 -10.77 0.56 10.36
C LEU A 111 -10.61 1.57 11.51
N SER A 112 -10.54 1.10 12.76
CA SER A 112 -10.31 2.00 13.90
C SER A 112 -8.97 2.74 13.80
N TYR A 113 -7.90 2.10 13.31
CA TYR A 113 -6.58 2.73 13.13
C TYR A 113 -6.65 3.99 12.25
N PHE A 114 -7.48 3.94 11.20
CA PHE A 114 -7.65 5.03 10.24
C PHE A 114 -8.66 6.10 10.67
N LYS A 115 -9.40 5.88 11.78
CA LYS A 115 -10.30 6.88 12.37
C LYS A 115 -9.59 7.76 13.41
N PHE A 116 -8.52 7.26 14.02
CA PHE A 116 -7.77 7.95 15.09
C PHE A 116 -6.49 8.67 14.61
N ASN A 117 -6.02 8.40 13.39
CA ASN A 117 -4.86 9.05 12.77
C ASN A 117 -5.25 9.72 11.46
#